data_AF-A0A0M8X3D2-F1
#
_entry.id   AF-A0A0M8X3D2-F1
#
_cell.length_a   1.000
_cell.length_b   1.000
_cell.length_c   1.000
_cell.angle_alpha   90.00
_cell.angle_beta   90.00
_cell.angle_gamma   90.00
#
_symmetry.space_group_name_H-M   'P 1'
#
loop_
_entity.id
_entity.type
_entity.pdbx_description
1 polymer ?
#
loop_
_entity_poly.entity_id
_entity_poly.type
_entity_poly.pdbx_seq_one_letter_code
_entity_poly.pdbx_strand_id
1 'polypeptide(L)' 'MASTTMLKLPEVLQEIGMSRAAFYRMRARGKAPRLVKLPNGHLRVRRSDLDDWLNRLDSPTY' A
#
# COMPACT_ATOMS: atom_id res chain seq x y z
N MET A 1 -4.78 -18.41 -9.33
CA MET A 1 -3.43 -18.64 -8.75
C MET A 1 -2.85 -17.28 -8.39
N ALA A 2 -3.02 -16.85 -7.13
CA ALA A 2 -2.53 -15.53 -6.71
C ALA A 2 -1.04 -15.66 -6.35
N SER A 3 -0.17 -15.30 -7.29
CA SER A 3 1.25 -15.10 -6.99
C SER A 3 1.36 -14.06 -5.87
N THR A 4 2.16 -14.33 -4.85
CA THR A 4 2.47 -13.36 -3.77
C THR A 4 3.35 -12.25 -4.35
N THR A 5 2.76 -11.41 -5.21
CA THR A 5 3.46 -10.33 -5.88
C THR A 5 3.70 -9.24 -4.86
N MET A 6 4.96 -9.08 -4.46
CA MET A 6 5.40 -8.01 -3.57
C MET A 6 5.78 -6.80 -4.42
N LEU A 7 4.90 -5.80 -4.41
CA LEU A 7 5.10 -4.54 -5.09
C LEU A 7 6.09 -3.65 -4.35
N LYS A 8 6.91 -2.93 -5.11
CA LYS A 8 7.74 -1.85 -4.59
C LYS A 8 6.85 -0.64 -4.29
N LEU A 9 7.29 0.20 -3.37
CA LEU A 9 6.57 1.42 -3.05
C LEU A 9 6.22 2.29 -4.28
N PRO A 10 7.12 2.51 -5.28
CA PRO A 10 6.77 3.26 -6.48
C PRO A 10 5.65 2.64 -7.32
N GLU A 11 5.58 1.31 -7.39
CA GLU A 11 4.54 0.59 -8.15
C GLU A 11 3.18 0.78 -7.48
N VAL A 12 3.13 0.61 -6.15
CA VAL A 12 1.93 0.88 -5.34
C VAL A 12 1.42 2.30 -5.58
N LEU A 13 2.32 3.29 -5.56
CA LEU A 13 1.98 4.70 -5.74
C LEU A 13 1.44 4.99 -7.14
N GLN A 14 1.98 4.32 -8.15
CA GLN A 14 1.51 4.43 -9.53
C GLN A 14 0.10 3.81 -9.67
N GLU A 15 -0.15 2.67 -9.04
CA GLU A 15 -1.47 2.01 -9.08
C GLU A 15 -2.57 2.85 -8.42
N ILE A 16 -2.31 3.41 -7.24
CA ILE A 16 -3.28 4.26 -6.53
C ILE A 16 -3.29 5.71 -7.03
N GLY A 17 -2.45 6.06 -8.01
CA GLY A 17 -2.32 7.43 -8.54
C GLY A 17 -1.93 8.48 -7.50
N MET A 18 -1.14 8.10 -6.48
CA MET A 18 -0.85 8.97 -5.32
C MET A 18 0.63 9.34 -5.24
N SER A 19 0.91 10.59 -4.86
CA SER A 19 2.29 11.02 -4.60
C SER A 19 2.89 10.37 -3.34
N ARG A 20 4.22 10.15 -3.33
CA ARG A 20 4.96 9.67 -2.14
C ARG A 20 4.61 10.46 -0.88
N ALA A 21 4.49 11.79 -1.00
CA ALA A 21 4.18 12.67 0.12
C ALA A 21 2.78 12.40 0.70
N ALA A 22 1.77 12.23 -0.16
CA ALA A 22 0.42 11.88 0.28
C ALA A 22 0.39 10.51 0.97
N PHE A 23 1.10 9.52 0.42
CA PHE A 23 1.24 8.21 1.04
C PHE A 23 1.88 8.29 2.44
N TYR A 24 2.96 9.05 2.59
CA TYR A 24 3.59 9.25 3.90
C TYR A 24 2.69 9.99 4.89
N ARG A 25 1.87 10.96 4.44
CA ARG A 25 0.85 11.58 5.29
C ARG A 25 -0.21 10.58 5.75
N MET A 26 -0.68 9.70 4.87
CA MET A 26 -1.61 8.63 5.25
C MET A 26 -0.96 7.64 6.22
N ARG A 27 0.30 7.28 5.99
CA ARG A 27 1.07 6.43 6.90
C ARG A 27 1.21 7.05 8.29
N ALA A 28 1.49 8.35 8.36
CA ALA A 28 1.55 9.09 9.63
C ALA A 28 0.19 9.08 10.37
N ARG A 29 -0.91 9.02 9.62
CA ARG A 29 -2.28 8.89 10.15
C ARG A 29 -2.68 7.44 10.46
N GLY A 30 -1.81 6.45 10.26
CA GLY A 30 -2.12 5.04 10.42
C GLY A 30 -3.06 4.46 9.35
N LYS A 31 -3.27 5.20 8.25
CA LYS A 31 -4.17 4.82 7.14
C LYS A 31 -3.42 4.24 5.94
N ALA A 32 -2.20 3.73 6.10
CA ALA A 32 -1.44 3.14 5.00
C ALA A 32 -1.58 1.59 4.98
N PRO A 33 -1.42 0.95 3.81
CA PRO A 33 -1.36 -0.50 3.72
C PRO A 33 -0.15 -1.06 4.48
N ARG A 34 -0.18 -2.37 4.76
CA ARG A 34 0.89 -3.06 5.48
C ARG A 34 2.19 -3.03 4.68
N LEU A 35 3.20 -2.37 5.25
CA LEU A 35 4.55 -2.28 4.69
C LEU A 35 5.43 -3.37 5.30
N VAL A 36 6.06 -4.16 4.44
CA VAL A 36 7.08 -5.15 4.80
C VAL A 36 8.44 -4.50 4.59
N LYS A 37 9.17 -4.27 5.68
CA LYS A 37 10.57 -3.84 5.62
C LYS A 37 11.44 -5.05 5.36
N LEU A 38 12.16 -5.04 4.26
CA LEU A 38 13.15 -6.07 3.93
C LEU A 38 14.46 -5.83 4.68
N PRO A 39 15.28 -6.87 4.90
CA PRO A 39 16.59 -6.73 5.55
C PRO A 39 17.55 -5.82 4.77
N ASN A 40 17.33 -5.61 3.46
CA ASN A 40 18.07 -4.66 2.64
C ASN A 40 17.62 -3.19 2.80
N GLY A 41 16.72 -2.90 3.74
CA GLY A 41 16.21 -1.54 3.99
C GLY A 41 15.10 -1.08 3.04
N HIS A 42 14.77 -1.85 2.00
CA HIS A 42 13.68 -1.51 1.09
C HIS A 42 12.31 -1.85 1.69
N LEU A 43 11.32 -1.03 1.37
CA LEU A 43 9.92 -1.27 1.73
C LEU A 43 9.20 -1.95 0.57
N ARG A 44 8.47 -3.02 0.88
CA ARG A 44 7.56 -3.70 -0.04
C ARG A 44 6.16 -3.75 0.51
N VAL A 45 5.17 -3.83 -0.37
CA VAL A 45 3.77 -4.01 -0.03
C VAL A 45 3.30 -5.25 -0.77
N ARG A 46 2.53 -6.12 -0.10
CA ARG A 46 1.92 -7.26 -0.80
C ARG A 46 0.73 -6.74 -1.59
N ARG A 47 0.53 -7.24 -2.81
CA ARG A 47 -0.66 -6.89 -3.61
C ARG A 47 -1.96 -7.15 -2.84
N SER A 48 -2.05 -8.28 -2.13
CA SER A 48 -3.20 -8.60 -1.28
C SER A 48 -3.42 -7.57 -0.15
N ASP A 49 -2.36 -7.12 0.53
CA ASP A 49 -2.47 -6.10 1.59
C ASP A 49 -2.94 -4.75 1.03
N LEU A 50 -2.57 -4.42 -0.21
CA LEU A 50 -3.02 -3.22 -0.90
C LEU A 50 -4.49 -3.33 -1.32
N ASP A 51 -4.88 -4.45 -1.93
CA ASP A 51 -6.26 -4.68 -2.36
C ASP A 51 -7.21 -4.73 -1.15
N ASP A 52 -6.84 -5.40 -0.06
CA ASP A 52 -7.59 -5.42 1.21
C ASP A 52 -7.76 -4.00 1.79
N TRP A 53 -6.72 -3.17 1.66
CA TRP A 53 -6.77 -1.79 2.12
C TRP A 53 -7.66 -0.92 1.22
N LEU A 54 -7.60 -1.09 -0.10
CA LEU A 54 -8.50 -0.40 -1.04
C LEU A 54 -9.96 -0.77 -0.77
N ASN A 55 -10.25 -2.05 -0.55
CA ASN A 55 -11.59 -2.53 -0.19
C ASN A 55 -12.11 -1.91 1.12
N ARG A 56 -11.22 -1.61 2.08
CA ARG A 56 -11.59 -0.90 3.32
C ARG A 56 -11.86 0.60 3.09
N LEU A 57 -11.22 1.21 2.09
CA LEU A 57 -11.46 2.61 1.73
C LEU A 57 -12.73 2.80 0.89
N ASP A 58 -13.03 1.83 0.02
CA ASP A 58 -14.21 1.83 -0.86
C ASP A 58 -15.52 1.41 -0.15
N SER A 59 -15.49 1.28 1.18
CA SER A 59 -16.71 1.26 1.98
C SER A 59 -16.97 2.67 2.52
N PRO A 60 -17.44 3.64 1.70
CA PRO A 60 -18.04 4.82 2.27
C PRO A 60 -19.29 4.35 3.01
N THR A 61 -19.27 4.51 4.33
CA THR A 61 -20.51 4.50 5.11
C THR A 61 -21.36 5.65 4.56
N TYR A 62 -22.26 5.35 3.63
CA TYR A 62 -23.39 6.20 3.30
C TYR A 62 -24.57 5.79 4.17
#